data_AF-A0A842NHW7-F1
#
_entry.id   AF-A0A842NHW7-F1
#
_cell.length_a   1.000
_cell.length_b   1.000
_cell.length_c   1.000
_cell.angle_alpha   90.00
_cell.angle_beta   90.00
_cell.angle_gamma   90.00
#
_symmetry.space_group_name_H-M   'P 1'
#
loop_
_entity.id
_entity.type
_entity.pdbx_description
1 polymer ?
#
loop_
_entity_poly.entity_id
_entity_poly.type
_entity_poly.pdbx_seq_one_letter_code
_entity_poly.pdbx_strand_id
1 'polypeptide(L)'
;MENKSVMIAILLVLSPILVTMAIYPDSFSLSWNQGRGGFLFAAAFIAAELIGLKFVIPKKRFFYCLPLIGLTVAYFVSLQFGVRDYIMSLVDVFGVLEYSWEWLFDFTVMAIFVTASLAILFGRKWIRI
;
A
#
# COMPACT_ATOMS: atom_id res chain seq x y z
N MET A 1 -20.68 4.42 -16.73
CA MET A 1 -19.69 5.37 -16.16
C MET A 1 -19.19 4.96 -14.77
N GLU A 2 -20.00 4.25 -13.98
CA GLU A 2 -19.65 3.84 -12.60
C GLU A 2 -18.41 2.94 -12.54
N ASN A 3 -18.39 1.84 -13.32
CA ASN A 3 -17.26 0.90 -13.36
C ASN A 3 -15.92 1.55 -13.74
N LYS A 4 -15.94 2.61 -14.56
CA LYS A 4 -14.69 3.33 -14.94
C LYS A 4 -14.07 4.04 -13.75
N SER A 5 -14.89 4.64 -12.88
CA SER A 5 -14.40 5.36 -11.71
C SER A 5 -13.80 4.42 -10.64
N VAL A 6 -14.40 3.23 -10.49
CA VAL A 6 -13.90 2.18 -9.60
C VAL A 6 -12.61 1.56 -10.13
N MET A 7 -12.51 1.31 -11.43
CA MET A 7 -11.28 0.83 -12.05
C MET A 7 -10.11 1.80 -11.84
N ILE A 8 -10.36 3.12 -11.95
CA ILE A 8 -9.35 4.14 -11.66
C ILE A 8 -8.94 4.09 -10.18
N ALA A 9 -9.90 3.94 -9.25
CA ALA A 9 -9.60 3.79 -7.83
C ALA A 9 -8.73 2.57 -7.53
N ILE A 10 -9.04 1.41 -8.13
CA ILE A 10 -8.21 0.21 -8.01
C ILE A 10 -6.79 0.51 -8.46
N LEU A 11 -6.61 1.08 -9.66
CA LEU A 11 -5.28 1.41 -10.18
C LEU A 11 -4.51 2.37 -9.26
N LEU A 12 -5.19 3.37 -8.67
CA LEU A 12 -4.57 4.30 -7.72
C LEU A 12 -4.11 3.60 -6.45
N VAL A 13 -4.96 2.77 -5.83
CA VAL A 13 -4.63 2.04 -4.61
C VAL A 13 -3.54 0.98 -4.86
N LEU A 14 -3.53 0.34 -6.02
CA LEU A 14 -2.49 -0.64 -6.35
C LEU A 14 -1.16 0.02 -6.76
N SER A 15 -1.16 1.30 -7.12
CA SER A 15 0.03 1.94 -7.70
C SER A 15 1.27 1.90 -6.80
N PRO A 16 1.24 2.15 -5.47
CA PRO A 16 2.45 2.03 -4.67
C PRO A 16 2.95 0.60 -4.55
N ILE A 17 2.07 -0.41 -4.59
CA ILE A 17 2.46 -1.82 -4.58
C ILE A 17 3.23 -2.15 -5.87
N LEU A 18 2.71 -1.73 -7.02
CA LEU A 18 3.36 -1.94 -8.32
C LEU A 18 4.72 -1.23 -8.39
N VAL A 19 4.81 0.00 -7.88
CA VAL A 19 6.08 0.74 -7.82
C VAL A 19 7.06 0.04 -6.89
N THR A 20 6.63 -0.39 -5.71
CA THR A 20 7.47 -1.12 -4.76
C THR A 20 7.99 -2.42 -5.35
N MET A 21 7.16 -3.14 -6.11
CA MET A 21 7.54 -4.35 -6.84
C MET A 21 8.60 -4.07 -7.91
N ALA A 22 8.51 -2.93 -8.60
CA ALA A 22 9.53 -2.54 -9.58
C ALA A 22 10.87 -2.16 -8.92
N ILE A 23 10.83 -1.52 -7.75
CA ILE A 23 12.05 -1.10 -7.02
C ILE A 23 12.72 -2.28 -6.30
N TYR A 24 11.93 -3.22 -5.78
CA TYR A 24 12.41 -4.33 -4.95
C TYR A 24 11.84 -5.69 -5.40
N PRO A 25 12.07 -6.12 -6.65
CA PRO A 25 11.47 -7.33 -7.19
C PRO A 25 11.79 -8.57 -6.35
N ASP A 26 13.02 -8.69 -5.85
CA ASP A 26 13.49 -9.85 -5.08
C ASP A 26 12.87 -9.94 -3.66
N SER A 27 12.24 -8.86 -3.19
CA SER A 27 11.54 -8.85 -1.90
C SER A 27 10.13 -9.45 -1.97
N PHE A 28 9.62 -9.71 -3.18
CA PHE A 28 8.30 -10.29 -3.39
C PHE A 28 8.40 -11.80 -3.60
N SER A 29 7.70 -12.56 -2.76
CA SER A 29 7.52 -14.00 -2.92
C SER A 29 6.02 -14.33 -2.90
N LEU A 30 5.64 -15.50 -3.42
CA LEU A 30 4.27 -16.04 -3.26
C LEU A 30 4.07 -16.63 -1.86
N SER A 31 4.53 -15.92 -0.83
CA SER A 31 4.30 -16.22 0.58
C SER A 31 3.69 -15.01 1.27
N TRP A 32 2.81 -15.26 2.22
CA TRP A 32 2.12 -14.23 3.00
C TRP A 32 2.92 -13.81 4.26
N ASN A 33 3.94 -14.56 4.65
CA ASN A 33 4.71 -14.35 5.89
C ASN A 33 6.21 -14.06 5.66
N GLN A 34 6.61 -13.83 4.40
CA GLN A 34 8.00 -13.60 4.03
C GLN A 34 8.10 -12.43 3.06
N GLY A 35 8.97 -11.47 3.37
CA GLY A 35 9.19 -10.31 2.52
C GLY A 35 7.92 -9.47 2.36
N ARG A 36 7.78 -8.89 1.16
CA ARG A 36 6.63 -8.06 0.77
C ARG A 36 5.56 -8.84 0.02
N GLY A 37 5.62 -10.16 0.02
CA GLY A 37 4.66 -11.04 -0.67
C GLY A 37 3.20 -10.80 -0.24
N GLY A 38 2.98 -10.44 1.03
CA GLY A 38 1.66 -10.04 1.55
C GLY A 38 1.01 -8.87 0.80
N PHE A 39 1.78 -7.98 0.15
CA PHE A 39 1.21 -6.91 -0.67
C PHE A 39 0.52 -7.43 -1.93
N LEU A 40 0.97 -8.56 -2.49
CA LEU A 40 0.30 -9.18 -3.64
C LEU A 40 -1.06 -9.75 -3.25
N PHE A 41 -1.15 -10.37 -2.07
CA PHE A 41 -2.42 -10.82 -1.52
C PHE A 41 -3.36 -9.66 -1.23
N ALA A 42 -2.85 -8.59 -0.60
CA ALA A 42 -3.63 -7.37 -0.38
C ALA A 42 -4.13 -6.78 -1.72
N ALA A 43 -3.27 -6.69 -2.73
CA ALA A 43 -3.63 -6.20 -4.05
C ALA A 43 -4.75 -7.05 -4.70
N ALA A 44 -4.62 -8.38 -4.64
CA ALA A 44 -5.62 -9.30 -5.17
C ALA A 44 -6.97 -9.16 -4.46
N PHE A 45 -6.99 -9.11 -3.12
CA PHE A 45 -8.22 -8.92 -2.35
C PHE A 45 -8.86 -7.55 -2.58
N ILE A 46 -8.07 -6.47 -2.60
CA ILE A 46 -8.57 -5.13 -2.89
C ILE A 46 -9.19 -5.08 -4.30
N ALA A 47 -8.51 -5.65 -5.30
CA ALA A 47 -9.05 -5.68 -6.66
C ALA A 47 -10.35 -6.50 -6.75
N ALA A 48 -10.38 -7.69 -6.13
CA ALA A 48 -11.54 -8.57 -6.11
C ALA A 48 -12.75 -7.92 -5.41
N GLU A 49 -12.52 -7.26 -4.28
CA GLU A 49 -13.58 -6.59 -3.53
C GLU A 49 -14.15 -5.39 -4.28
N LEU A 50 -13.26 -4.57 -4.87
CA LEU A 50 -13.68 -3.32 -5.49
C LEU A 50 -14.30 -3.52 -6.89
N ILE A 51 -13.88 -4.52 -7.68
CA ILE A 51 -14.32 -4.64 -9.10
C ILE A 51 -15.84 -4.85 -9.24
N GLY A 52 -16.49 -5.42 -8.24
CA GLY A 52 -17.95 -5.65 -8.21
C GLY A 52 -18.78 -4.42 -7.83
N LEU A 53 -18.14 -3.35 -7.35
CA LEU A 53 -18.86 -2.19 -6.82
C LEU A 53 -19.44 -1.33 -7.94
N LYS A 54 -20.76 -1.13 -7.89
CA LYS A 54 -21.47 -0.13 -8.71
C LYS A 54 -21.50 1.19 -7.94
N PHE A 55 -20.36 1.88 -7.93
CA PHE A 55 -20.19 3.14 -7.22
C PHE A 55 -19.54 4.20 -8.10
N VAL A 56 -20.05 5.43 -8.08
CA VAL A 56 -19.43 6.57 -8.77
C VAL A 56 -18.57 7.35 -7.79
N ILE A 57 -17.27 7.34 -8.01
CA ILE A 57 -16.32 8.09 -7.18
C ILE A 57 -16.15 9.51 -7.76
N PRO A 58 -16.42 10.57 -6.98
CA PRO A 58 -16.16 11.94 -7.38
C PRO A 58 -14.69 12.18 -7.76
N LYS A 59 -14.44 12.78 -8.94
CA LYS A 59 -13.08 12.99 -9.46
C LYS A 59 -12.13 13.70 -8.49
N LYS A 60 -12.64 14.66 -7.69
CA LYS A 60 -11.85 15.37 -6.68
C LYS A 60 -11.16 14.44 -5.65
N ARG A 61 -11.78 13.29 -5.34
CA ARG A 61 -11.23 12.32 -4.38
C ARG A 61 -10.00 11.59 -4.93
N PHE A 62 -9.89 11.44 -6.25
CA PHE A 62 -8.69 10.89 -6.87
C PHE A 62 -7.49 11.82 -6.64
N PHE A 63 -7.68 13.14 -6.79
CA PHE A 63 -6.62 14.11 -6.54
C PHE A 63 -6.15 14.13 -5.09
N TYR A 64 -7.04 13.88 -4.13
CA TYR A 64 -6.67 13.76 -2.71
C TYR A 64 -5.84 12.50 -2.41
N CYS A 65 -5.89 11.47 -3.26
CA CYS A 65 -5.05 10.28 -3.10
C CYS A 65 -3.63 10.45 -3.66
N LEU A 66 -3.41 11.41 -4.59
CA LEU A 66 -2.09 11.60 -5.20
C LEU A 66 -0.98 11.95 -4.20
N PRO A 67 -1.20 12.85 -3.21
CA PRO A 67 -0.19 13.10 -2.17
C PRO A 67 0.12 11.85 -1.35
N LEU A 68 -0.87 11.02 -1.04
CA LEU A 68 -0.67 9.77 -0.30
C LEU A 68 0.17 8.77 -1.11
N ILE A 69 -0.09 8.65 -2.41
CA ILE A 69 0.73 7.85 -3.32
C ILE A 69 2.17 8.38 -3.32
N GLY A 70 2.34 9.70 -3.48
CA GLY A 70 3.66 10.34 -3.49
C GLY A 70 4.45 10.09 -2.21
N LEU A 71 3.82 10.24 -1.04
CA LEU A 71 4.44 9.99 0.26
C LEU A 71 4.81 8.51 0.46
N THR A 72 3.93 7.60 0.04
CA THR A 72 4.16 6.15 0.16
C THR A 72 5.31 5.71 -0.74
N VAL A 73 5.33 6.18 -2.00
CA VAL A 73 6.43 5.92 -2.92
C VAL A 73 7.72 6.55 -2.41
N ALA A 74 7.67 7.78 -1.89
CA ALA A 74 8.84 8.45 -1.32
C ALA A 74 9.42 7.65 -0.14
N TYR A 75 8.59 7.08 0.74
CA TYR A 75 9.03 6.17 1.79
C TYR A 75 9.80 4.98 1.20
N PHE A 76 9.20 4.24 0.25
CA PHE A 76 9.85 3.06 -0.33
C PHE A 76 11.13 3.41 -1.08
N VAL A 77 11.19 4.55 -1.78
CA VAL A 77 12.41 5.03 -2.42
C VAL A 77 13.46 5.36 -1.36
N SER A 78 13.08 6.08 -0.29
CA SER A 78 14.00 6.53 0.77
C SER A 78 14.68 5.40 1.54
N LEU A 79 14.12 4.19 1.53
CA LEU A 79 14.77 3.00 2.13
C LEU A 79 16.14 2.72 1.50
N GLN A 80 16.36 3.03 0.21
CA GLN A 80 17.69 2.94 -0.43
C GLN A 80 18.64 4.09 -0.06
N PHE A 81 18.14 5.14 0.58
CA PHE A 81 18.89 6.34 0.93
C PHE A 81 19.09 6.50 2.44
N GLY A 82 19.21 5.36 3.15
CA GLY A 82 19.59 5.32 4.57
C GLY A 82 18.43 5.29 5.57
N VAL A 83 17.16 5.43 5.12
CA VAL A 83 16.01 5.26 6.03
C VAL A 83 15.93 3.83 6.54
N ARG A 84 16.29 2.84 5.71
CA ARG A 84 16.39 1.44 6.13
C ARG A 84 17.41 1.29 7.24
N ASP A 85 18.63 1.80 7.06
CA ASP A 85 19.70 1.69 8.06
C ASP A 85 19.30 2.31 9.40
N TYR A 86 18.61 3.46 9.35
CA TYR A 86 18.03 4.08 10.54
C TYR A 86 17.00 3.17 11.23
N ILE A 87 16.05 2.61 10.50
CA ILE A 87 15.05 1.68 11.06
C ILE A 87 15.73 0.45 11.68
N MET A 88 16.73 -0.10 10.98
CA MET A 88 17.46 -1.29 11.42
C MET A 88 18.34 -1.03 12.64
N SER A 89 18.86 0.19 12.81
CA SER A 89 19.63 0.57 14.02
C SER A 89 18.84 0.44 15.33
N LEU A 90 17.51 0.37 15.25
CA LEU A 90 16.62 0.22 16.40
C LEU A 90 16.39 -1.26 16.77
N VAL A 91 16.78 -2.22 15.92
CA VAL A 91 16.58 -3.66 16.17
C VAL A 91 17.23 -4.08 17.49
N ASP A 92 18.50 -3.72 17.69
CA ASP A 92 19.26 -4.05 18.90
C ASP A 92 18.74 -3.31 20.13
N VAL A 93 18.22 -2.10 19.95
CA VAL A 93 17.66 -1.28 21.04
C VAL A 93 16.39 -1.93 21.62
N PHE A 94 15.56 -2.50 20.74
CA PHE A 94 14.28 -3.11 21.14
C PHE A 94 14.33 -4.64 21.26
N GLY A 95 15.45 -5.29 20.92
CA GLY A 95 15.62 -6.74 21.01
C GLY A 95 14.65 -7.52 20.13
N VAL A 96 14.32 -6.99 18.96
CA VAL A 96 13.34 -7.55 18.01
C VAL A 96 14.00 -8.37 16.91
N LEU A 97 13.21 -9.21 16.23
CA LEU A 97 13.71 -10.02 15.12
C LEU A 97 14.00 -9.13 13.89
N GLU A 98 15.25 -9.15 13.43
CA GLU A 98 15.77 -8.26 12.38
C GLU A 98 14.91 -8.24 11.11
N TYR A 99 14.66 -9.40 10.49
CA TYR A 99 13.89 -9.48 9.24
C TYR A 99 12.43 -9.05 9.40
N SER A 100 11.81 -9.35 10.54
CA SER A 100 10.41 -8.97 10.78
C SER A 100 10.27 -7.48 11.08
N TRP A 101 11.32 -6.84 11.61
CA TRP A 101 11.31 -5.43 11.93
C TRP A 101 11.21 -4.55 10.69
N GLU A 102 12.05 -4.80 9.68
CA GLU A 102 11.98 -4.07 8.41
C GLU A 102 10.58 -4.19 7.77
N TRP A 103 10.07 -5.42 7.69
CA TRP A 103 8.77 -5.68 7.06
C TRP A 103 7.63 -5.05 7.83
N LEU A 104 7.69 -5.00 9.17
CA LEU A 104 6.67 -4.35 9.99
C LEU A 104 6.43 -2.90 9.55
N PHE A 105 7.49 -2.13 9.31
CA PHE A 105 7.34 -0.74 8.86
C PHE A 105 6.73 -0.66 7.47
N ASP A 106 7.19 -1.50 6.55
CA ASP A 106 6.65 -1.55 5.19
C ASP A 106 5.15 -1.88 5.18
N PHE A 107 4.74 -2.89 5.95
CA PHE A 107 3.34 -3.26 6.10
C PHE A 107 2.53 -2.17 6.79
N THR A 108 3.10 -1.49 7.79
CA THR A 108 2.43 -0.40 8.50
C THR A 108 2.17 0.79 7.56
N VAL A 109 3.20 1.22 6.81
CA VAL A 109 3.07 2.31 5.84
C VAL A 109 2.05 1.96 4.76
N MET A 110 2.13 0.74 4.21
CA MET A 110 1.18 0.29 3.19
C MET A 110 -0.25 0.18 3.72
N ALA A 111 -0.44 -0.32 4.94
CA ALA A 111 -1.75 -0.42 5.58
C ALA A 111 -2.36 0.98 5.79
N ILE A 112 -1.60 1.93 6.32
CA ILE A 112 -2.04 3.33 6.48
C ILE A 112 -2.45 3.91 5.12
N PHE A 113 -1.61 3.72 4.09
CA PHE A 113 -1.90 4.20 2.74
C PHE A 113 -3.20 3.62 2.17
N VAL A 114 -3.37 2.30 2.22
CA VAL A 114 -4.56 1.61 1.69
C VAL A 114 -5.80 2.07 2.45
N THR A 115 -5.78 2.05 3.78
CA THR A 115 -6.91 2.45 4.61
C THR A 115 -7.30 3.92 4.36
N ALA A 116 -6.33 4.83 4.34
CA ALA A 116 -6.58 6.25 4.07
C ALA A 116 -7.15 6.47 2.67
N SER A 117 -6.59 5.80 1.65
CA SER A 117 -7.05 5.90 0.27
C SER A 117 -8.48 5.39 0.11
N LEU A 118 -8.81 4.22 0.68
CA LEU A 118 -10.18 3.68 0.66
C LEU A 118 -11.16 4.62 1.37
N ALA A 119 -10.77 5.17 2.53
CA ALA A 119 -11.58 6.12 3.27
C ALA A 119 -11.85 7.41 2.46
N ILE A 120 -10.84 7.93 1.75
CA ILE A 120 -10.99 9.11 0.89
C ILE A 120 -11.88 8.80 -0.32
N LEU A 121 -11.62 7.70 -1.02
CA LEU A 121 -12.30 7.33 -2.27
C LEU A 121 -13.77 7.02 -2.04
N PHE A 122 -14.09 6.18 -1.04
CA PHE A 122 -15.45 5.71 -0.80
C PHE A 122 -16.18 6.48 0.32
N GLY A 123 -15.49 7.31 1.09
CA GLY A 123 -16.07 8.02 2.25
C GLY A 123 -16.58 7.02 3.30
N ARG A 124 -17.57 7.39 4.12
CA ARG A 124 -18.11 6.52 5.19
C ARG A 124 -18.61 5.14 4.74
N LYS A 125 -18.83 4.93 3.44
CA LYS A 125 -19.28 3.64 2.91
C LYS A 125 -18.18 2.59 2.90
N TRP A 126 -16.90 2.99 2.99
CA TRP A 126 -15.76 2.07 2.96
C TRP A 126 -15.79 1.01 4.08
N ILE A 127 -16.39 1.34 5.23
CA ILE A 127 -16.48 0.44 6.40
C ILE A 127 -17.47 -0.72 6.15
N ARG A 128 -18.31 -0.61 5.12
CA ARG A 128 -19.34 -1.61 4.76
C ARG A 128 -19.00 -2.39 3.48
N ILE A 129 -17.88 -2.04 2.87
CA ILE A 129 -17.25 -2.81 1.79
C ILE A 129 -16.37 -3.82 2.54
#